data_AF-A0A0L7LTL4-F1
#
_entry.id   AF-A0A0L7LTL4-F1
#
_cell.length_a   1.000
_cell.length_b   1.000
_cell.length_c   1.000
_cell.angle_alpha   90.00
_cell.angle_beta   90.00
_cell.angle_gamma   90.00
#
_symmetry.space_group_name_H-M   'P 1'
#
loop_
_entity.id
_entity.type
_entity.pdbx_description
1 polymer ?
#
loop_
_entity_poly.entity_id
_entity_poly.type
_entity_poly.pdbx_seq_one_letter_code
_entity_poly.pdbx_strand_id
1 'polypeptide(L)'
;MRLTFERVAGALNLHRCKLCGKVVTHIRNHYHVHFPGRFECPLCRATYTRSDNLRTHCKFKHPAYNPDTRKFEPPAPPHAPPHAPLFANHLDGSYD
;
A
#
# COMPACT_ATOMS: atom_id res chain seq x y z
N MET A 1 9.70 1.27 -6.43
CA MET A 1 10.24 -0.02 -6.92
C MET A 1 11.70 0.04 -7.40
N ARG A 2 12.26 1.20 -7.80
CA ARG A 2 13.66 1.30 -8.29
C ARG A 2 14.74 1.16 -7.19
N LEU A 3 14.35 1.23 -5.91
CA LEU A 3 15.27 1.21 -4.76
C LEU A 3 15.57 -0.21 -4.24
N THR A 4 14.73 -1.21 -4.54
CA THR A 4 14.87 -2.58 -4.00
C THR A 4 15.63 -3.52 -4.94
N PHE A 5 15.88 -3.11 -6.19
CA PHE A 5 16.52 -3.92 -7.21
C PHE A 5 17.64 -3.14 -7.88
N GLU A 6 18.78 -3.78 -8.09
CA GLU A 6 19.93 -3.25 -8.81
C GLU A 6 20.09 -3.99 -10.14
N ARG A 7 20.40 -3.28 -11.22
CA ARG A 7 20.65 -3.93 -12.52
C ARG A 7 22.03 -4.56 -12.50
N VAL A 8 22.13 -5.82 -12.94
CA VAL A 8 23.42 -6.51 -13.08
C VAL A 8 24.06 -6.08 -14.40
N ALA A 9 25.27 -5.51 -14.35
CA ALA A 9 26.02 -5.14 -15.54
C ALA A 9 26.42 -6.40 -16.34
N GLY A 10 26.25 -6.36 -17.67
CA GLY A 10 26.58 -7.47 -18.56
C GLY A 10 25.48 -8.52 -18.77
N ALA A 11 24.35 -8.44 -18.06
CA ALA A 11 23.23 -9.36 -18.22
C ALA A 11 21.91 -8.61 -18.45
N LEU A 12 21.40 -8.68 -19.69
CA LEU A 12 20.14 -8.04 -20.06
C LEU A 12 18.98 -8.62 -19.24
N ASN A 13 18.20 -7.74 -18.62
CA ASN A 13 17.02 -8.06 -17.79
C ASN A 13 17.30 -8.78 -16.47
N LEU A 14 18.55 -8.93 -16.03
CA LEU A 14 18.85 -9.45 -14.69
C LEU A 14 18.94 -8.32 -13.67
N HIS A 15 18.30 -8.55 -12.53
CA HIS A 15 18.25 -7.62 -11.43
C HIS A 15 18.56 -8.33 -10.11
N ARG A 16 19.50 -7.78 -9.35
CA ARG A 16 19.82 -8.25 -8.00
C ARG A 16 18.87 -7.60 -7.00
N CYS A 17 18.16 -8.41 -6.24
CA CYS A 17 17.35 -7.95 -5.12
C CYS A 17 18.27 -7.48 -3.98
N LYS A 18 18.08 -6.25 -3.50
CA LYS A 18 18.86 -5.70 -2.38
C LYS A 18 18.43 -6.25 -1.01
N LEU A 19 17.25 -6.87 -0.93
CA LEU A 19 16.70 -7.42 0.32
C LEU A 19 17.21 -8.83 0.64
N CYS A 20 17.33 -9.68 -0.38
CA CYS A 20 17.81 -11.06 -0.20
C CYS A 20 19.04 -11.41 -1.04
N GLY A 21 19.57 -10.48 -1.84
CA GLY A 21 20.74 -10.71 -2.69
C GLY A 21 20.51 -11.57 -3.93
N LYS A 22 19.31 -12.16 -4.11
CA LYS A 22 19.01 -13.03 -5.27
C LYS A 22 18.97 -12.25 -6.58
N VAL A 23 19.52 -12.84 -7.63
CA VAL A 23 19.42 -12.32 -8.99
C VAL A 23 18.19 -12.91 -9.65
N VAL A 24 17.31 -12.05 -10.16
CA VAL A 24 16.02 -12.42 -10.75
C VAL A 24 15.80 -11.65 -12.04
N THR A 25 15.07 -12.27 -12.97
CA THR A 25 14.66 -11.63 -14.23
C THR A 25 13.34 -10.87 -14.06
N HIS A 26 12.41 -11.42 -13.27
CA HIS A 26 11.07 -10.86 -13.07
C HIS A 26 10.96 -10.10 -11.74
N ILE A 27 11.46 -8.86 -11.71
CA ILE A 27 11.47 -8.02 -10.50
C ILE A 27 10.09 -7.79 -9.89
N ARG A 28 9.03 -7.66 -10.72
CA ARG A 28 7.67 -7.43 -10.22
C ARG A 28 7.14 -8.63 -9.45
N ASN A 29 7.35 -9.83 -9.96
CA ASN A 29 6.90 -11.04 -9.28
C ASN A 29 7.71 -11.27 -8.00
N HIS A 30 9.03 -11.05 -8.07
CA HIS A 30 9.90 -11.17 -6.91
C HIS A 30 9.57 -10.15 -5.81
N TYR A 31 9.11 -8.94 -6.16
CA TYR A 31 8.71 -7.92 -5.20
C TYR A 31 7.67 -8.44 -4.19
N HIS A 32 6.71 -9.26 -4.64
CA HIS A 32 5.66 -9.84 -3.78
C HIS A 32 6.19 -10.86 -2.76
N VAL A 33 7.39 -11.41 -2.95
CA VAL A 33 8.03 -12.30 -1.96
C VAL A 33 8.41 -11.52 -0.70
N HIS A 34 8.82 -10.27 -0.85
CA HIS A 34 9.22 -9.40 0.27
C HIS A 34 8.08 -8.54 0.78
N PHE A 35 7.19 -8.13 -0.11
CA PHE A 35 6.04 -7.30 0.21
C PHE A 35 4.77 -8.03 -0.22
N PRO A 36 4.40 -9.12 0.47
CA PRO A 36 3.10 -9.75 0.23
C PRO A 36 2.03 -8.71 0.53
N GLY A 37 1.32 -8.26 -0.51
CA GLY A 37 0.25 -7.28 -0.34
C GLY A 37 -0.83 -7.84 0.57
N ARG A 38 -1.43 -7.01 1.43
CA ARG A 38 -2.57 -7.44 2.26
C ARG A 38 -3.86 -7.06 1.56
N PHE A 39 -4.52 -8.04 0.95
CA PHE A 39 -5.79 -7.87 0.26
C PHE A 39 -6.90 -8.47 1.10
N GLU A 40 -7.67 -7.59 1.75
CA GLU A 40 -8.77 -8.01 2.63
C GLU A 40 -10.11 -7.98 1.89
N CYS A 41 -10.89 -9.05 2.05
CA CYS A 41 -12.27 -9.08 1.59
C CYS A 41 -13.14 -8.19 2.49
N PRO A 42 -13.86 -7.18 1.95
CA PRO A 42 -14.69 -6.30 2.77
C PRO A 42 -15.93 -7.00 3.35
N LEU A 43 -16.31 -8.17 2.82
CA LEU A 43 -17.50 -8.91 3.23
C LEU A 43 -17.24 -9.90 4.36
N CYS A 44 -16.12 -10.63 4.29
CA CYS A 44 -15.79 -11.66 5.28
C CYS A 44 -14.44 -11.45 5.98
N ARG A 45 -13.74 -10.35 5.67
CA ARG A 45 -12.42 -9.99 6.21
C ARG A 45 -11.31 -11.04 5.98
N ALA A 46 -11.55 -11.99 5.07
CA ALA A 46 -10.52 -12.93 4.64
C ALA A 46 -9.35 -12.17 4.02
N THR A 47 -8.14 -12.45 4.48
CA THR A 47 -6.93 -11.78 4.04
C THR A 47 -6.17 -12.65 3.05
N TYR A 48 -5.76 -12.06 1.92
CA TYR A 48 -4.99 -12.70 0.87
C TYR A 48 -3.70 -11.93 0.60
N THR A 49 -2.67 -12.65 0.13
CA THR A 49 -1.37 -12.06 -0.22
C THR A 49 -1.33 -11.46 -1.64
N ARG A 50 -2.37 -11.74 -2.44
CA ARG A 50 -2.50 -11.29 -3.84
C ARG A 50 -3.93 -10.87 -4.17
N SER A 51 -4.07 -9.92 -5.10
CA SER A 51 -5.37 -9.37 -5.52
C SER A 51 -6.21 -10.32 -6.36
N ASP A 52 -5.58 -11.15 -7.19
CA ASP A 52 -6.25 -12.16 -8.01
C ASP A 52 -6.86 -13.28 -7.16
N ASN A 53 -6.18 -13.66 -6.08
CA ASN A 53 -6.73 -14.60 -5.10
C ASN A 53 -7.98 -14.02 -4.41
N LEU A 54 -7.94 -12.74 -3.99
CA LEU A 54 -9.10 -12.07 -3.41
C LEU A 54 -10.27 -12.00 -4.41
N ARG A 55 -9.98 -11.67 -5.68
CA ARG A 55 -11.00 -11.61 -6.74
C ARG A 55 -11.68 -12.96 -6.95
N THR A 56 -10.88 -14.02 -7.01
CA THR A 56 -11.36 -15.39 -7.16
C THR A 56 -12.22 -15.78 -5.95
N HIS A 57 -11.75 -15.49 -4.74
CA HIS A 57 -12.52 -15.66 -3.51
C HIS A 57 -13.88 -14.95 -3.59
N CYS A 58 -13.93 -13.67 -3.96
CA CYS A 58 -15.17 -12.93 -4.09
C CYS A 58 -16.10 -13.58 -5.12
N LYS A 59 -15.59 -13.97 -6.29
CA LYS A 59 -16.41 -14.60 -7.33
C LYS A 59 -17.09 -15.89 -6.85
N PHE A 60 -16.40 -16.72 -6.06
CA PHE A 60 -16.93 -18.00 -5.60
C PHE A 60 -17.70 -17.94 -4.28
N LYS A 61 -17.26 -17.11 -3.34
CA LYS A 61 -17.83 -17.02 -1.97
C LYS A 61 -18.83 -15.87 -1.83
N HIS A 62 -18.76 -14.89 -2.73
CA HIS A 62 -19.60 -13.69 -2.74
C HIS A 62 -20.09 -13.36 -4.17
N PRO A 63 -20.87 -14.24 -4.82
CA PRO A 63 -21.26 -14.08 -6.23
C PRO A 63 -22.05 -12.81 -6.54
N ALA A 64 -22.71 -12.21 -5.54
CA ALA A 64 -23.41 -10.93 -5.66
C ALA A 64 -22.48 -9.70 -5.53
N TYR A 65 -21.20 -9.90 -5.24
CA TYR A 65 -20.21 -8.85 -5.04
C TYR A 65 -19.14 -8.89 -6.12
N ASN A 66 -19.12 -7.85 -6.96
CA ASN A 66 -18.08 -7.68 -7.97
C ASN A 66 -16.96 -6.75 -7.45
N PRO A 67 -15.75 -7.27 -7.19
CA PRO A 67 -14.65 -6.46 -6.65
C PRO A 67 -14.03 -5.48 -7.65
N ASP A 68 -14.40 -5.51 -8.93
CA ASP A 68 -13.86 -4.63 -9.99
C ASP A 68 -14.23 -3.14 -9.84
N THR A 69 -15.17 -2.78 -8.95
CA THR A 69 -15.57 -1.39 -8.73
C THR A 69 -14.66 -0.61 -7.78
N ARG A 70 -13.67 -1.27 -7.16
CA ARG A 70 -12.68 -0.56 -6.33
C ARG A 70 -11.67 0.16 -7.23
N LYS A 71 -12.06 1.36 -7.70
CA LYS A 71 -11.10 2.42 -8.02
C LYS A 71 -10.08 2.43 -6.89
N PHE A 72 -8.80 2.48 -7.26
CA PHE A 72 -7.70 2.61 -6.33
C PHE A 72 -7.87 3.95 -5.60
N GLU A 73 -8.65 3.97 -4.51
CA GLU A 73 -8.62 5.06 -3.55
C GLU A 73 -7.26 4.91 -2.84
N PRO A 74 -6.28 5.78 -3.10
CA PRO A 74 -5.03 5.73 -2.38
C PRO A 74 -5.34 5.81 -0.88
N PRO A 75 -4.61 5.09 -0.01
CA PRO A 75 -4.86 5.15 1.43
C PRO A 75 -4.82 6.61 1.86
N ALA A 76 -5.94 7.11 2.38
CA ALA A 76 -6.04 8.46 2.89
C ALA A 76 -4.89 8.70 3.88
N PRO A 77 -4.19 9.84 3.80
CA PRO A 77 -3.13 10.15 4.76
C PRO A 77 -3.70 10.06 6.18
N PRO A 78 -2.92 9.56 7.16
CA PRO A 78 -3.39 9.48 8.54
C PRO A 78 -3.82 10.89 8.96
N HIS A 79 -5.10 10.99 9.26
CA HIS A 79 -5.76 12.16 9.84
C HIS A 79 -4.90 12.66 11.01
N ALA A 80 -4.32 13.84 10.83
CA ALA A 80 -3.71 14.56 11.93
C ALA A 80 -4.81 14.81 12.99
N PRO A 81 -4.60 14.45 14.27
CA PRO A 81 -5.55 14.79 15.32
C PRO A 81 -5.66 16.31 15.47
N PRO A 82 -6.82 16.81 15.94
CA PRO A 82 -7.17 18.23 15.91
C PRO A 82 -6.23 19.01 16.84
N HIS A 83 -5.68 20.12 16.37
CA HIS A 83 -5.01 21.06 17.26
C HIS A 83 -5.99 21.48 18.36
N ALA A 84 -5.55 21.32 19.60
CA ALA A 84 -6.27 21.66 20.83
C ALA A 84 -6.73 23.13 20.83
N PRO A 85 -7.82 23.48 21.54
CA PRO A 85 -8.17 24.86 21.75
C PRO A 85 -7.14 25.48 22.70
N LEU A 86 -6.40 26.49 22.24
CA LEU A 86 -5.63 27.35 23.13
C LEU A 86 -6.61 28.33 23.79
N PHE A 87 -6.98 28.05 25.03
CA PHE A 87 -7.71 28.98 25.87
C PHE A 87 -6.76 30.05 26.44
N ALA A 88 -7.28 31.28 26.45
CA ALA A 88 -7.02 32.38 27.38
C ALA A 88 -5.81 33.31 27.16
N ASN A 89 -6.17 34.51 26.67
CA ASN A 89 -5.93 35.83 27.27
C ASN A 89 -4.49 36.34 27.45
N HIS A 90 -4.17 37.40 26.69
CA HIS A 90 -3.48 38.56 27.24
C HIS A 90 -4.05 39.86 26.68
N LEU A 91 -4.36 40.78 27.60
CA LEU A 91 -4.76 42.15 27.36
C LEU A 91 -3.55 42.99 26.94
N ASP A 92 -3.69 43.74 25.87
CA ASP A 92 -2.93 44.96 25.52
C ASP A 92 -3.94 45.82 24.74
N GLY A 93 -4.29 47.02 25.13
CA GLY A 93 -3.40 48.13 25.44
C GLY A 93 -3.86 49.29 24.56
N SER A 94 -4.45 50.28 25.21
CA SER A 94 -4.71 51.67 24.82
C SER A 94 -4.13 52.22 23.50
N TYR A 95 -5.01 52.76 22.66
CA TYR A 95 -4.99 54.08 21.98
C TYR A 95 -6.41 54.28 21.39
N ASP A 96 -7.14 55.39 21.42
CA ASP A 96 -6.91 56.83 21.62
C ASP A 96 -8.01 57.37 22.57
#